data_AF-A0AB34JRF5-F1
#
_entry.id   AF-A0AB34JRF5-F1
#
_cell.length_a   1.000
_cell.length_b   1.000
_cell.length_c   1.000
_cell.angle_alpha   90.00
_cell.angle_beta   90.00
_cell.angle_gamma   90.00
#
_symmetry.space_group_name_H-M   'P 1'
#
loop_
_entity.id
_entity.type
_entity.pdbx_description
1 polymer ?
#
loop_
_entity_poly.entity_id
_entity_poly.type
_entity_poly.pdbx_seq_one_letter_code
_entity_poly.pdbx_strand_id
1 'polypeptide(L)'
;MPARLLVPQLLGFIALLAAAVQFYTDREHGSKHCKVPLSWRAHRGLLSLYSLSSLMFCLTGAYILLLCHAYPQRSLYTQQYVEGLLWIWSGCISYACDAVDLGVKSWSHPIDRLSATLFIAYNVLAYVAYARMGALPVAATIEFPLSLMSGLFCFKRSGDAVHKGDMEGYFFWHTAWHFVLPITGILHFSLIYFI
;
A
#
# COMPACT_ATOMS: atom_id res chain seq x y z
N MET A 1 -28.75 -11.44 -5.88
CA MET A 1 -28.25 -10.34 -6.74
C MET A 1 -28.14 -10.84 -8.18
N PRO A 2 -28.67 -10.12 -9.19
CA PRO A 2 -28.64 -10.59 -10.56
C PRO A 2 -27.22 -10.50 -11.16
N ALA A 3 -26.73 -11.61 -11.72
CA ALA A 3 -25.38 -11.77 -12.28
C ALA A 3 -25.03 -10.78 -13.42
N ARG A 4 -26.00 -10.02 -13.93
CA ARG A 4 -25.82 -9.09 -15.06
C ARG A 4 -25.07 -7.81 -14.71
N LEU A 5 -24.94 -7.45 -13.42
CA LEU A 5 -24.16 -6.28 -12.98
C LEU A 5 -22.66 -6.54 -12.77
N LEU A 6 -22.22 -7.82 -12.80
CA LEU A 6 -20.84 -8.20 -12.48
C LEU A 6 -19.87 -8.02 -13.66
N VAL A 7 -20.31 -8.23 -14.89
CA VAL A 7 -19.41 -8.24 -16.07
C VAL A 7 -18.81 -6.87 -16.41
N PRO A 8 -19.58 -5.76 -16.47
CA PRO A 8 -19.00 -4.44 -16.75
C PRO A 8 -18.05 -3.96 -15.65
N GLN A 9 -18.35 -4.33 -14.40
CA GLN A 9 -17.54 -3.97 -13.23
C GLN A 9 -16.22 -4.74 -13.22
N LEU A 10 -16.25 -6.03 -13.58
CA LEU A 10 -15.06 -6.86 -13.73
C LEU A 10 -14.15 -6.37 -14.87
N LEU A 11 -14.72 -5.98 -16.02
CA LEU A 11 -13.93 -5.43 -17.13
C LEU A 11 -13.32 -4.06 -16.80
N GLY A 12 -14.06 -3.19 -16.12
CA GLY A 12 -13.52 -1.92 -15.62
C GLY A 12 -12.39 -2.13 -14.62
N PHE A 13 -12.51 -3.15 -13.76
CA PHE A 13 -11.46 -3.52 -12.82
C PHE A 13 -10.21 -4.07 -13.51
N ILE A 14 -10.37 -5.00 -14.46
CA ILE A 14 -9.24 -5.54 -15.24
C ILE A 14 -8.53 -4.41 -16.00
N ALA A 15 -9.27 -3.49 -16.61
CA ALA A 15 -8.70 -2.34 -17.30
C ALA A 15 -7.96 -1.40 -16.33
N LEU A 16 -8.52 -1.14 -15.14
CA LEU A 16 -7.86 -0.34 -14.10
C LEU A 16 -6.57 -1.02 -13.60
N LEU A 17 -6.62 -2.33 -13.38
CA LEU A 17 -5.48 -3.11 -12.91
C LEU A 17 -4.39 -3.17 -13.98
N ALA A 18 -4.77 -3.37 -15.25
CA ALA A 18 -3.84 -3.32 -16.38
C ALA A 18 -3.22 -1.92 -16.55
N ALA A 19 -4.01 -0.86 -16.41
CA ALA A 19 -3.52 0.53 -16.47
C ALA A 19 -2.61 0.85 -15.29
N ALA A 20 -2.92 0.36 -14.08
CA ALA A 20 -2.08 0.52 -12.90
C ALA A 20 -0.77 -0.25 -13.09
N VAL A 21 -0.82 -1.53 -13.48
CA VAL A 21 0.38 -2.33 -13.79
C VAL A 21 1.23 -1.63 -14.84
N GLN A 22 0.64 -1.19 -15.96
CA GLN A 22 1.35 -0.50 -17.03
C GLN A 22 1.95 0.84 -16.55
N PHE A 23 1.21 1.63 -15.76
CA PHE A 23 1.71 2.86 -15.17
C PHE A 23 2.92 2.61 -14.25
N TYR A 24 2.83 1.58 -13.40
CA TYR A 24 3.88 1.18 -12.46
C TYR A 24 5.10 0.53 -13.15
N THR A 25 4.92 -0.15 -14.29
CA THR A 25 6.03 -0.76 -15.05
C THR A 25 6.73 0.25 -15.98
N ASP A 26 5.97 1.17 -16.58
CA ASP A 26 6.51 2.05 -17.63
C ASP A 26 7.05 3.38 -17.07
N ARG A 27 6.46 3.93 -16.01
CA ARG A 27 6.74 5.32 -15.55
C ARG A 27 7.47 5.46 -14.22
N GLU A 28 7.69 4.39 -13.47
CA GLU A 28 8.08 4.49 -12.07
C GLU A 28 9.32 3.66 -11.70
N HIS A 29 10.13 4.24 -10.81
CA HIS A 29 11.37 3.77 -10.18
C HIS A 29 11.99 2.53 -10.83
N GLY A 30 13.03 2.63 -11.64
CA GLY A 30 13.66 1.45 -12.23
C GLY A 30 13.17 1.06 -13.63
N SER A 31 12.29 1.87 -14.24
CA SER A 31 12.25 1.93 -15.70
C SER A 31 13.68 2.16 -16.22
N LYS A 32 14.00 1.73 -17.44
CA LYS A 32 15.34 1.92 -18.02
C LYS A 32 15.84 3.38 -17.91
N HIS A 33 14.93 4.33 -17.73
CA HIS A 33 15.18 5.77 -17.81
C HIS A 33 15.11 6.52 -16.47
N CYS A 34 14.61 5.93 -15.38
CA CYS A 34 14.49 6.61 -14.08
C CYS A 34 14.81 5.67 -12.90
N LYS A 35 16.08 5.28 -12.76
CA LYS A 35 16.56 4.43 -11.67
C LYS A 35 16.97 5.28 -10.48
N VAL A 36 16.56 4.86 -9.27
CA VAL A 36 17.17 5.37 -8.03
C VAL A 36 18.69 5.16 -8.12
N PRO A 37 19.51 6.21 -7.98
CA PRO A 37 20.96 6.06 -8.05
C PRO A 37 21.50 5.13 -6.97
N LEU A 38 22.43 4.25 -7.34
CA LEU A 38 23.08 3.34 -6.40
C LEU A 38 23.80 4.08 -5.26
N SER A 39 24.32 5.28 -5.52
CA SER A 39 25.01 6.12 -4.52
C SER A 39 24.11 6.50 -3.35
N TRP A 40 22.80 6.62 -3.54
CA TRP A 40 21.84 6.98 -2.48
C TRP A 40 21.79 5.94 -1.38
N ARG A 41 22.11 4.68 -1.69
CA ARG A 41 22.21 3.61 -0.69
C ARG A 41 23.27 3.91 0.38
N ALA A 42 24.36 4.58 0.03
CA ALA A 42 25.42 4.91 0.98
C ALA A 42 25.00 5.97 2.01
N HIS A 43 23.97 6.78 1.69
CA HIS A 43 23.50 7.87 2.53
C HIS A 43 22.48 7.45 3.58
N ARG A 44 22.18 6.15 3.69
CA ARG A 44 21.26 5.66 4.71
C ARG A 44 21.68 4.30 5.28
N GLY A 45 21.49 4.14 6.58
CA GLY A 45 21.66 2.85 7.25
C GLY A 45 20.45 1.94 7.03
N LEU A 46 20.64 0.64 7.25
CA LEU A 46 19.54 -0.34 7.31
C LEU A 46 18.52 0.00 8.42
N LEU A 47 18.95 0.72 9.44
CA LEU A 47 18.12 1.18 10.56
C LEU A 47 17.70 2.66 10.44
N SER A 48 17.85 3.27 9.26
CA SER A 48 17.35 4.63 9.05
C SER A 48 15.82 4.66 9.13
N LEU A 49 15.25 5.83 9.43
CA LEU A 49 13.80 6.01 9.45
C LEU A 49 13.16 5.59 8.11
N TYR A 50 13.78 5.98 6.99
CA TYR A 50 13.34 5.55 5.66
C TYR A 50 13.33 4.02 5.56
N SER A 51 14.42 3.35 5.92
CA SER A 51 14.54 1.90 5.80
C SER A 51 13.51 1.17 6.67
N LEU A 52 13.31 1.62 7.91
CA LEU A 52 12.39 0.99 8.85
C LEU A 52 10.92 1.35 8.59
N SER A 53 10.64 2.44 7.85
CA SER A 53 9.27 2.89 7.61
C SER A 53 8.42 1.85 6.89
N SER A 54 8.99 1.04 5.99
CA SER A 54 8.28 -0.07 5.33
C SER A 54 7.77 -1.13 6.33
N LEU A 55 8.32 -1.21 7.54
CA LEU A 55 7.82 -2.11 8.58
C LEU A 55 6.52 -1.62 9.25
N MET A 56 6.05 -0.40 8.95
CA MET A 56 4.73 0.07 9.39
C MET A 56 3.59 -0.79 8.83
N PHE A 57 3.75 -1.35 7.63
CA PHE A 57 2.82 -2.34 7.09
C PHE A 57 2.79 -3.59 7.98
N CYS A 58 3.94 -4.08 8.45
CA CYS A 58 4.01 -5.21 9.37
C CYS A 58 3.33 -4.92 10.71
N LEU A 59 3.54 -3.72 11.27
CA LEU A 59 2.89 -3.29 12.51
C LEU A 59 1.36 -3.25 12.35
N THR A 60 0.87 -2.74 11.21
CA THR A 60 -0.55 -2.71 10.89
C THR A 60 -1.12 -4.12 10.76
N GLY A 61 -0.42 -5.01 10.05
CA GLY A 61 -0.85 -6.40 9.91
C GLY A 61 -0.88 -7.15 11.23
N ALA A 62 0.15 -6.99 12.07
CA ALA A 62 0.19 -7.57 13.41
C ALA A 62 -0.95 -7.03 14.30
N TYR A 63 -1.26 -5.74 14.19
CA TYR A 63 -2.39 -5.13 14.89
C TYR A 63 -3.73 -5.73 14.46
N ILE A 64 -3.95 -5.90 13.16
CA ILE A 64 -5.16 -6.55 12.62
C ILE A 64 -5.28 -7.98 13.14
N LEU A 65 -4.20 -8.77 13.11
CA LEU A 65 -4.19 -10.15 13.61
C LEU A 65 -4.51 -10.20 15.11
N LEU A 66 -3.96 -9.27 15.90
CA LEU A 66 -4.23 -9.16 17.33
C LEU A 66 -5.71 -8.85 17.58
N LEU A 67 -6.29 -7.90 16.85
CA LEU A 67 -7.72 -7.57 16.95
C LEU A 67 -8.61 -8.76 16.57
N CYS A 68 -8.31 -9.44 15.46
CA CYS A 68 -9.02 -10.63 15.03
C CYS A 68 -8.97 -11.74 16.09
N HIS A 69 -7.82 -11.93 16.74
CA HIS A 69 -7.65 -12.92 17.80
C HIS A 69 -8.38 -12.54 19.09
N ALA A 70 -8.30 -11.28 19.52
CA ALA A 70 -8.89 -10.80 20.76
C ALA A 70 -10.42 -10.64 20.69
N TYR A 71 -10.95 -10.29 19.52
CA TYR A 71 -12.37 -10.01 19.30
C TYR A 71 -12.90 -10.67 18.00
N PRO A 72 -12.87 -12.01 17.90
CA PRO A 72 -13.26 -12.72 16.67
C PRO A 72 -14.69 -12.42 16.20
N GLN A 73 -15.60 -12.13 17.13
CA GLN A 73 -16.99 -11.76 16.86
C GLN A 73 -17.17 -10.38 16.21
N ARG A 74 -16.13 -9.51 16.24
CA ARG A 74 -16.15 -8.17 15.63
C ARG A 74 -15.47 -8.11 14.25
N SER A 75 -14.96 -9.24 13.76
CA SER A 75 -14.37 -9.32 12.42
C SER A 75 -15.39 -8.92 11.36
N LEU A 76 -15.02 -8.00 10.47
CA LEU A 76 -15.92 -7.55 9.39
C LEU A 76 -16.23 -8.68 8.41
N TYR A 77 -15.28 -9.58 8.22
CA TYR A 77 -15.39 -10.71 7.30
C TYR A 77 -14.49 -11.86 7.71
N THR A 78 -14.81 -13.08 7.26
CA THR A 78 -14.16 -14.33 7.69
C THR A 78 -12.66 -14.38 7.40
N GLN A 79 -12.20 -13.64 6.40
CA GLN A 79 -10.82 -13.70 5.88
C GLN A 79 -9.95 -12.53 6.37
N GLN A 80 -10.36 -11.77 7.39
CA GLN A 80 -9.59 -10.60 7.85
C GLN A 80 -8.20 -10.97 8.38
N TYR A 81 -8.00 -12.21 8.87
CA TYR A 81 -6.67 -12.75 9.16
C TYR A 81 -5.75 -12.78 7.95
N VAL A 82 -6.29 -13.11 6.76
CA VAL A 82 -5.52 -13.11 5.51
C VAL A 82 -5.07 -11.69 5.17
N GLU A 83 -5.92 -10.70 5.39
CA GLU A 83 -5.53 -9.29 5.21
C GLU A 83 -4.35 -8.91 6.10
N GLY A 84 -4.41 -9.26 7.40
CA GLY A 84 -3.30 -9.02 8.33
C GLY A 84 -1.98 -9.66 7.88
N LEU A 85 -2.03 -10.88 7.32
CA LEU A 85 -0.85 -11.53 6.75
C LEU A 85 -0.35 -10.84 5.47
N LEU A 86 -1.25 -10.34 4.62
CA LEU A 86 -0.89 -9.58 3.40
C LEU A 86 -0.22 -8.24 3.75
N TRP A 87 -0.65 -7.57 4.81
CA TRP A 87 0.02 -6.38 5.34
C TRP A 87 1.46 -6.69 5.79
N ILE A 88 1.66 -7.79 6.53
CA ILE A 88 3.01 -8.24 6.95
C ILE A 88 3.87 -8.59 5.74
N TRP A 89 3.33 -9.34 4.79
CA TRP A 89 4.02 -9.67 3.54
C TRP A 89 4.48 -8.40 2.81
N SER A 90 3.59 -7.42 2.66
CA SER A 90 3.89 -6.16 1.99
C SER A 90 5.03 -5.43 2.71
N GLY A 91 5.00 -5.32 4.03
CA GLY A 91 6.08 -4.66 4.78
C GLY A 91 7.43 -5.36 4.67
N CYS A 92 7.47 -6.69 4.69
CA CYS A 92 8.71 -7.46 4.50
C CYS A 92 9.31 -7.25 3.10
N ILE A 93 8.48 -7.28 2.06
CA ILE A 93 8.93 -7.11 0.68
C ILE A 93 9.35 -5.66 0.42
N SER A 94 8.59 -4.68 0.90
CA SER A 94 8.95 -3.27 0.81
C SER A 94 10.26 -3.00 1.55
N TYR A 95 10.48 -3.59 2.74
CA TYR A 95 11.77 -3.47 3.43
C TYR A 95 12.94 -4.06 2.61
N ALA A 96 12.75 -5.20 1.97
CA ALA A 96 13.78 -5.78 1.09
C ALA A 96 14.07 -4.85 -0.10
N CYS A 97 13.03 -4.32 -0.74
CA CYS A 97 13.11 -3.37 -1.86
C CYS A 97 13.85 -2.09 -1.45
N ASP A 98 13.39 -1.48 -0.35
CA ASP A 98 13.80 -0.16 0.08
C ASP A 98 15.10 -0.19 0.84
N ALA A 99 15.29 -1.06 1.83
CA ALA A 99 16.48 -1.05 2.67
C ALA A 99 17.65 -1.82 2.04
N VAL A 100 17.39 -3.03 1.54
CA VAL A 100 18.42 -3.98 1.08
C VAL A 100 18.78 -3.76 -0.38
N ASP A 101 17.79 -3.53 -1.25
CA ASP A 101 17.96 -3.58 -2.70
C ASP A 101 17.85 -2.23 -3.42
N LEU A 102 17.91 -1.12 -2.71
CA LEU A 102 17.81 0.19 -3.35
C LEU A 102 18.93 0.42 -4.37
N GLY A 103 18.52 0.91 -5.54
CA GLY A 103 19.42 1.29 -6.62
C GLY A 103 20.12 0.11 -7.28
N VAL A 104 19.82 -1.13 -6.86
CA VAL A 104 20.31 -2.36 -7.50
C VAL A 104 19.18 -3.07 -8.24
N LYS A 105 19.55 -3.87 -9.25
CA LYS A 105 18.58 -4.73 -9.94
C LYS A 105 18.32 -5.96 -9.08
N SER A 106 17.17 -6.02 -8.42
CA SER A 106 16.73 -7.16 -7.61
C SER A 106 15.32 -7.61 -7.97
N TRP A 107 14.97 -8.83 -7.55
CA TRP A 107 13.62 -9.41 -7.67
C TRP A 107 12.62 -8.77 -6.70
N SER A 108 13.08 -8.16 -5.62
CA SER A 108 12.21 -7.51 -4.63
C SER A 108 11.39 -6.36 -5.25
N HIS A 109 12.01 -5.56 -6.12
CA HIS A 109 11.37 -4.43 -6.81
C HIS A 109 10.08 -4.79 -7.60
N PRO A 110 10.07 -5.77 -8.52
CA PRO A 110 8.85 -6.13 -9.22
C PRO A 110 7.81 -6.79 -8.31
N ILE A 111 8.24 -7.57 -7.31
CA ILE A 111 7.31 -8.23 -6.36
C ILE A 111 6.65 -7.20 -5.45
N ASP A 112 7.40 -6.21 -4.96
CA ASP A 112 6.89 -5.11 -4.16
C ASP A 112 5.79 -4.34 -4.89
N ARG A 113 6.06 -3.93 -6.14
CA ARG A 113 5.08 -3.22 -6.97
C ARG A 113 3.83 -4.02 -7.25
N LEU A 114 4.00 -5.29 -7.63
CA LEU A 114 2.87 -6.16 -7.89
C LEU A 114 2.03 -6.31 -6.61
N SER A 115 2.69 -6.56 -5.48
CA SER A 115 2.03 -6.70 -4.17
C SER A 115 1.28 -5.42 -3.80
N ALA A 116 1.92 -4.25 -3.84
CA ALA A 116 1.31 -2.97 -3.52
C ALA A 116 0.13 -2.65 -4.46
N THR A 117 0.27 -2.90 -5.77
CA THR A 117 -0.80 -2.66 -6.75
C THR A 117 -2.01 -3.54 -6.48
N LEU A 118 -1.80 -4.86 -6.31
CA LEU A 118 -2.87 -5.80 -6.00
C LEU A 118 -3.52 -5.47 -4.66
N PHE A 119 -2.72 -5.05 -3.68
CA PHE A 119 -3.20 -4.70 -2.35
C PHE A 119 -4.07 -3.44 -2.36
N ILE A 120 -3.65 -2.37 -3.05
CA ILE A 120 -4.47 -1.16 -3.23
C ILE A 120 -5.75 -1.49 -3.99
N ALA A 121 -5.64 -2.26 -5.08
CA ALA A 121 -6.79 -2.69 -5.87
C ALA A 121 -7.81 -3.48 -5.03
N TYR A 122 -7.32 -4.41 -4.21
CA TYR A 122 -8.14 -5.15 -3.26
C TYR A 122 -8.86 -4.22 -2.28
N ASN A 123 -8.13 -3.28 -1.66
CA ASN A 123 -8.71 -2.33 -0.71
C ASN A 123 -9.77 -1.41 -1.35
N VAL A 124 -9.52 -0.92 -2.56
CA VAL A 124 -10.50 -0.12 -3.33
C VAL A 124 -11.76 -0.93 -3.62
N LEU A 125 -11.62 -2.18 -4.06
CA LEU A 125 -12.76 -3.05 -4.31
C LEU A 125 -13.56 -3.35 -3.04
N ALA A 126 -12.86 -3.68 -1.95
CA ALA A 126 -13.48 -3.92 -0.66
C ALA A 126 -14.26 -2.68 -0.20
N TYR A 127 -13.65 -1.51 -0.26
CA TYR A 127 -14.29 -0.23 0.06
C TYR A 127 -15.57 0.00 -0.75
N VAL A 128 -15.51 -0.13 -2.09
CA VAL A 128 -16.68 0.06 -2.97
C VAL A 128 -17.79 -0.96 -2.65
N ALA A 129 -17.43 -2.21 -2.38
CA ALA A 129 -18.39 -3.24 -2.00
C ALA A 129 -19.09 -2.89 -0.69
N TYR A 130 -18.35 -2.52 0.37
CA TYR A 130 -18.94 -2.14 1.66
C TYR A 130 -19.77 -0.87 1.58
N ALA A 131 -19.32 0.13 0.82
CA ALA A 131 -20.07 1.36 0.59
C ALA A 131 -21.44 1.08 -0.03
N ARG A 132 -21.50 0.19 -1.03
CA ARG A 132 -22.76 -0.21 -1.69
C ARG A 132 -23.69 -1.00 -0.80
N MET A 133 -23.16 -1.73 0.18
CA MET A 133 -23.96 -2.46 1.16
C MET A 133 -24.48 -1.55 2.28
N GLY A 134 -24.08 -0.27 2.33
CA GLY A 134 -24.38 0.61 3.47
C GLY A 134 -23.71 0.15 4.76
N ALA A 135 -22.66 -0.67 4.65
CA ALA A 135 -21.98 -1.31 5.78
C ALA A 135 -20.77 -0.51 6.29
N LEU A 136 -20.42 0.60 5.63
CA LEU A 136 -19.31 1.44 6.06
C LEU A 136 -19.73 2.41 7.15
N PRO A 137 -18.99 2.50 8.26
CA PRO A 137 -19.07 3.64 9.16
C PRO A 137 -18.86 4.96 8.40
N VAL A 138 -19.52 6.03 8.84
CA VAL A 138 -19.37 7.36 8.22
C VAL A 138 -17.90 7.80 8.20
N ALA A 139 -17.16 7.53 9.28
CA ALA A 139 -15.73 7.81 9.35
C ALA A 139 -14.94 7.10 8.23
N ALA A 140 -15.19 5.80 8.02
CA ALA A 140 -14.53 5.01 6.97
C ALA A 140 -14.82 5.52 5.55
N THR A 141 -16.01 6.12 5.34
CA THR A 141 -16.41 6.69 4.03
C THR A 141 -15.54 7.89 3.60
N ILE A 142 -14.97 8.61 4.56
CA ILE A 142 -14.12 9.78 4.30
C ILE A 142 -12.64 9.40 4.41
N GLU A 143 -12.31 8.60 5.42
CA GLU A 143 -10.95 8.19 5.74
C GLU A 143 -10.25 7.48 4.57
N PHE A 144 -10.90 6.48 3.96
CA PHE A 144 -10.26 5.69 2.91
C PHE A 144 -9.93 6.51 1.65
N PRO A 145 -10.85 7.31 1.07
CA PRO A 145 -10.52 8.18 -0.06
C PRO A 145 -9.41 9.18 0.25
N LEU A 146 -9.41 9.79 1.44
CA LEU A 146 -8.37 10.74 1.85
C LEU A 146 -7.00 10.06 1.94
N SER A 147 -6.96 8.86 2.53
CA SER A 147 -5.75 8.06 2.64
C SER A 147 -5.20 7.64 1.28
N LEU A 148 -6.07 7.16 0.39
CA LEU A 148 -5.71 6.79 -0.98
C LEU A 148 -5.13 7.99 -1.74
N MET A 149 -5.79 9.14 -1.68
CA MET A 149 -5.34 10.36 -2.36
C MET A 149 -4.02 10.88 -1.79
N SER A 150 -3.87 10.86 -0.46
CA SER A 150 -2.63 11.26 0.22
C SER A 150 -1.48 10.32 -0.13
N GLY A 151 -1.76 9.02 -0.22
CA GLY A 151 -0.81 8.04 -0.68
C GLY A 151 -0.37 8.32 -2.13
N LEU A 152 -1.31 8.42 -3.06
CA LEU A 152 -1.00 8.70 -4.48
C LEU A 152 -0.20 10.00 -4.64
N PHE A 153 -0.48 11.01 -3.81
CA PHE A 153 0.31 12.22 -3.75
C PHE A 153 1.75 11.96 -3.29
N CYS A 154 1.96 11.26 -2.17
CA CYS A 154 3.30 10.90 -1.68
C CYS A 154 4.08 10.09 -2.73
N PHE A 155 3.43 9.11 -3.34
CA PHE A 155 3.98 8.27 -4.40
C PHE A 155 4.47 9.13 -5.58
N LYS A 156 3.59 9.96 -6.15
CA LYS A 156 3.93 10.90 -7.23
C LYS A 156 5.11 11.79 -6.87
N ARG A 157 5.11 12.37 -5.66
CA ARG A 157 6.17 13.27 -5.19
C ARG A 157 7.51 12.55 -5.01
N SER A 158 7.49 11.29 -4.56
CA SER A 158 8.68 10.46 -4.48
C SER A 158 9.28 10.21 -5.87
N GLY A 159 8.44 9.89 -6.88
CA GLY A 159 8.87 9.74 -8.27
C GLY A 159 9.43 11.03 -8.86
N ASP A 160 8.77 12.18 -8.65
CA ASP A 160 9.26 13.48 -9.09
C ASP A 160 10.63 13.82 -8.48
N ALA A 161 10.88 13.43 -7.23
CA ALA A 161 12.16 13.64 -6.55
C ALA A 161 13.28 12.82 -7.21
N VAL A 162 13.02 11.56 -7.59
CA VAL A 162 13.98 10.75 -8.35
C VAL A 162 14.33 11.38 -9.69
N HIS A 163 13.34 11.87 -10.43
CA HIS A 163 13.58 12.56 -11.72
C HIS A 163 14.45 13.81 -11.56
N LYS A 164 14.36 14.50 -10.43
CA LYS A 164 15.15 15.69 -10.11
C LYS A 164 16.51 15.38 -9.49
N GLY A 165 16.81 14.11 -9.20
CA GLY A 165 18.00 13.74 -8.43
C GLY A 165 17.95 14.20 -6.97
N ASP A 166 16.76 14.48 -6.43
CA ASP A 166 16.52 14.94 -5.06
C ASP A 166 16.38 13.74 -4.11
N MET A 167 17.51 13.34 -3.51
CA MET A 167 17.57 12.19 -2.60
C MET A 167 16.76 12.40 -1.32
N GLU A 168 16.86 13.59 -0.71
CA GLU A 168 16.17 13.89 0.55
C GLU A 168 14.65 13.94 0.33
N GLY A 169 14.21 14.58 -0.76
CA GLY A 169 12.82 14.58 -1.16
C GLY A 169 12.30 13.17 -1.40
N TYR A 170 13.06 12.32 -2.09
CA TYR A 170 12.68 10.92 -2.29
C TYR A 170 12.50 10.19 -0.95
N PHE A 171 13.48 10.25 -0.05
CA PHE A 171 13.38 9.58 1.24
C PHE A 171 12.21 10.10 2.07
N PHE A 172 11.97 11.41 2.09
CA PHE A 172 10.85 11.99 2.84
C PHE A 172 9.50 11.52 2.30
N TRP A 173 9.23 11.72 1.00
CA TRP A 173 7.92 11.40 0.41
C TRP A 173 7.64 9.90 0.41
N HIS A 174 8.67 9.08 0.21
CA HIS A 174 8.52 7.63 0.24
C HIS A 174 8.33 7.10 1.67
N THR A 175 9.02 7.68 2.66
CA THR A 175 8.74 7.41 4.08
C THR A 175 7.29 7.78 4.42
N ALA A 176 6.82 8.95 4.00
CA ALA A 176 5.44 9.39 4.25
C ALA A 176 4.42 8.41 3.64
N TRP A 177 4.67 7.91 2.42
CA TRP A 177 3.87 6.86 1.80
C TRP A 177 3.72 5.61 2.69
N HIS A 178 4.81 5.16 3.33
CA HIS A 178 4.79 4.03 4.27
C HIS A 178 4.05 4.31 5.58
N PHE A 179 3.73 5.56 5.91
CA PHE A 179 2.94 5.87 7.10
C PHE A 179 1.47 6.09 6.79
N VAL A 180 1.15 6.76 5.69
CA VAL A 180 -0.22 7.19 5.36
C VAL A 180 -1.19 6.00 5.35
N LEU A 181 -0.91 4.96 4.56
CA LEU A 181 -1.81 3.79 4.46
C LEU A 181 -1.83 2.96 5.75
N PRO A 182 -0.69 2.56 6.35
CA PRO A 182 -0.64 1.86 7.65
C PRO A 182 -1.39 2.55 8.79
N ILE A 183 -1.17 3.84 9.02
CA ILE A 183 -1.83 4.58 10.11
C ILE A 183 -3.34 4.60 9.88
N THR A 184 -3.76 4.84 8.65
CA THR A 184 -5.18 4.80 8.29
C THR A 184 -5.76 3.40 8.54
N GLY A 185 -5.04 2.33 8.18
CA GLY A 185 -5.45 0.96 8.48
C GLY A 185 -5.66 0.75 9.98
N ILE A 186 -4.71 1.16 10.82
CA ILE A 186 -4.81 1.06 12.27
C ILE A 186 -6.04 1.82 12.79
N LEU A 187 -6.25 3.06 12.34
CA LEU A 187 -7.39 3.88 12.75
C LEU A 187 -8.71 3.23 12.33
N HIS A 188 -8.83 2.84 11.07
CA HIS A 188 -9.99 2.16 10.51
C HIS A 188 -10.39 0.92 11.32
N PHE A 189 -9.44 -0.01 11.55
CA PHE A 189 -9.73 -1.22 12.33
C PHE A 189 -9.99 -0.91 13.81
N SER A 190 -9.37 0.12 14.38
CA SER A 190 -9.68 0.53 15.76
C SER A 190 -11.12 1.02 15.89
N LEU A 191 -11.60 1.81 14.93
CA LEU A 191 -12.97 2.31 14.92
C LEU A 191 -13.97 1.14 14.86
N ILE A 192 -13.74 0.17 13.99
CA ILE A 192 -14.60 -1.02 13.87
C ILE A 192 -14.61 -1.86 15.15
N TYR A 193 -13.43 -2.06 15.77
CA TYR A 193 -13.30 -2.99 16.88
C TYR A 193 -13.69 -2.40 18.23
N PHE A 194 -13.72 -1.08 18.38
CA PHE A 194 -13.94 -0.44 19.69
C PHE A 194 -15.14 0.48 19.76
N ILE A 195 -15.71 0.93 18.63
CA ILE A 195 -16.91 1.79 18.58
C ILE A 195 -18.08 0.99 18.03
#